data_AF-A0A378P9A7-F1
#
_entry.id   AF-A0A378P9A7-F1
#
_cell.length_a   1.000
_cell.length_b   1.000
_cell.length_c   1.000
_cell.angle_alpha   90.00
_cell.angle_beta   90.00
_cell.angle_gamma   90.00
#
_symmetry.space_group_name_H-M   'P 1'
#
loop_
_entity.id
_entity.type
_entity.pdbx_description
1 polymer ?
#
loop_
_entity_poly.entity_id
_entity_poly.type
_entity_poly.pdbx_seq_one_letter_code
_entity_poly.pdbx_strand_id
1 'polypeptide(L)'
;MIGSGWLFSPYISAQMAGSNALISWIIAALFMLFIALPLCELGTMFPVSGGMSNYPTYTHGQEVGFLFAWTSWLSYVVMTPIEIQAILQYSSHFFPTLIVDDPATLKLSGQAIL
;
A
#
# COMPACT_ATOMS: atom_id res chain seq x y z
N MET A 1 -8.78 0.08 -6.38
CA MET A 1 -8.54 -1.11 -5.54
C MET A 1 -9.00 -0.78 -4.14
N ILE A 2 -9.76 -1.65 -3.48
CA ILE A 2 -10.05 -1.57 -2.04
C ILE A 2 -9.25 -2.72 -1.41
N GLY A 3 -8.33 -2.39 -0.52
CA GLY A 3 -7.49 -3.35 0.21
C GLY A 3 -7.52 -3.07 1.71
N SER A 4 -6.79 -3.88 2.48
CA SER A 4 -6.69 -3.75 3.94
C SER A 4 -6.28 -2.34 4.40
N GLY A 5 -5.48 -1.63 3.61
CA GLY A 5 -5.11 -0.24 3.86
C GLY A 5 -6.28 0.71 4.07
N TRP A 6 -7.45 0.47 3.45
CA TRP A 6 -8.65 1.29 3.70
C TRP A 6 -9.21 1.11 5.11
N LEU A 7 -9.09 -0.10 5.68
CA LEU A 7 -9.58 -0.42 7.03
C LEU A 7 -8.58 -0.01 8.11
N PHE A 8 -7.30 -0.35 7.92
CA PHE A 8 -6.28 -0.15 8.96
C PHE A 8 -5.68 1.27 8.97
N SER A 9 -5.60 1.96 7.81
CA SER A 9 -4.97 3.29 7.79
C SER A 9 -5.73 4.33 8.63
N PRO A 10 -7.06 4.43 8.58
CA PRO A 10 -7.79 5.35 9.45
C PRO A 10 -7.68 4.96 10.93
N TYR A 11 -7.73 3.67 11.25
CA TYR A 11 -7.62 3.16 12.61
C TYR A 11 -6.27 3.50 13.24
N ILE A 12 -5.17 3.17 12.57
CA ILE A 12 -3.81 3.45 13.04
C ILE A 12 -3.56 4.96 13.11
N SER A 13 -4.01 5.72 12.11
CA SER A 13 -3.85 7.18 12.08
C SER A 13 -4.58 7.85 13.25
N ALA A 14 -5.81 7.41 13.54
CA ALA A 14 -6.58 7.91 14.67
C ALA A 14 -5.99 7.48 16.02
N GLN A 15 -5.44 6.26 16.13
CA GLN A 15 -4.77 5.79 17.34
C GLN A 15 -3.52 6.61 17.66
N MET A 16 -2.75 7.01 16.64
CA MET A 16 -1.52 7.77 16.81
C MET A 16 -1.74 9.28 17.00
N ALA A 17 -2.60 9.90 16.19
CA ALA A 17 -2.76 11.36 16.14
C ALA A 17 -4.12 11.86 16.66
N GLY A 18 -5.05 10.97 17.03
CA GLY A 18 -6.39 11.33 17.48
C GLY A 18 -7.16 12.12 16.41
N SER A 19 -7.86 13.18 16.84
CA SER A 19 -8.61 14.06 15.92
C SER A 19 -7.75 14.76 14.87
N ASN A 20 -6.44 14.92 15.13
CA ASN A 20 -5.52 15.57 14.20
C ASN A 20 -5.18 14.68 12.99
N ALA A 21 -5.56 13.40 13.01
CA ALA A 21 -5.40 12.51 11.86
C ALA A 21 -6.03 13.08 10.59
N LEU A 22 -7.16 13.79 10.69
CA LEU A 22 -7.84 14.41 9.54
C LEU A 22 -6.94 15.41 8.78
N ILE A 23 -6.08 16.14 9.49
CA ILE A 23 -5.16 17.09 8.87
C ILE A 23 -4.15 16.34 7.99
N SER A 24 -3.64 15.19 8.47
CA SER A 24 -2.72 14.36 7.68
C SER A 24 -3.36 13.83 6.40
N TRP A 25 -4.65 13.46 6.43
CA TRP A 25 -5.39 13.03 5.24
C TRP A 25 -5.54 14.15 4.21
N ILE A 26 -5.81 15.38 4.65
CA ILE A 26 -5.88 16.54 3.75
C ILE A 26 -4.54 16.79 3.08
N ILE A 27 -3.45 16.74 3.86
CA ILE A 27 -2.09 16.92 3.35
C ILE A 27 -1.74 15.81 2.34
N ALA A 28 -2.05 14.55 2.66
CA ALA A 28 -1.82 13.42 1.76
C ALA A 28 -2.62 13.54 0.46
N ALA A 29 -3.89 13.96 0.53
CA ALA A 29 -4.72 14.19 -0.65
C ALA A 29 -4.15 15.31 -1.54
N LEU A 30 -3.65 16.39 -0.93
CA LEU A 30 -3.00 17.49 -1.67
C LEU A 30 -1.76 17.00 -2.42
N PHE A 31 -0.87 16.24 -1.76
CA PHE A 31 0.31 15.69 -2.43
C PHE A 31 -0.03 14.66 -3.51
N MET A 32 -1.08 13.85 -3.29
CA MET A 32 -1.55 12.89 -4.28
C MET A 32 -2.04 13.58 -5.56
N LEU A 33 -2.66 14.76 -5.46
CA LEU A 33 -3.08 15.53 -6.64
C LEU A 33 -1.91 15.93 -7.54
N PHE A 34 -0.78 16.35 -6.95
CA PHE A 34 0.41 16.71 -7.73
C PHE A 34 1.00 15.53 -8.52
N ILE A 35 0.77 14.29 -8.05
CA ILE A 35 1.19 13.07 -8.75
C ILE A 35 0.12 12.65 -9.77
N ALA A 36 -1.16 12.74 -9.41
CA ALA A 36 -2.27 12.30 -10.24
C ALA A 36 -2.45 13.16 -11.50
N LEU A 37 -2.27 14.48 -11.41
CA LEU A 37 -2.43 15.40 -12.54
C LEU A 37 -1.50 15.07 -13.72
N PRO A 38 -0.17 14.98 -13.56
CA PRO A 38 0.72 14.63 -14.68
C PRO A 38 0.48 13.21 -15.18
N LEU A 39 0.10 12.25 -14.31
CA LEU A 39 -0.29 10.92 -14.75
C LEU A 39 -1.55 10.92 -15.61
N CYS A 40 -2.55 11.75 -15.27
CA CYS A 40 -3.75 11.94 -16.09
C CYS A 40 -3.41 12.56 -17.45
N GLU A 41 -2.57 13.60 -17.48
CA GLU A 41 -2.13 14.24 -18.72
C GLU A 41 -1.39 13.25 -19.63
N LEU A 42 -0.39 12.55 -19.09
CA LEU A 42 0.36 11.51 -19.80
C LEU A 42 -0.55 10.36 -20.24
N GLY A 43 -1.55 10.00 -19.43
CA GLY A 43 -2.55 9.00 -19.77
C GLY A 43 -3.41 9.36 -20.98
N THR A 44 -3.71 10.66 -21.16
CA THR A 44 -4.44 11.14 -22.34
C THR A 44 -3.55 11.30 -23.58
N MET A 45 -2.28 11.67 -23.41
CA MET A 45 -1.34 11.85 -24.53
C MET A 45 -0.81 10.52 -25.09
N PHE A 46 -0.57 9.55 -24.22
CA PHE A 46 0.00 8.25 -24.58
C PHE A 46 -0.95 7.13 -24.13
N PRO A 47 -1.97 6.78 -24.93
CA PRO A 47 -2.92 5.71 -24.62
C PRO A 47 -2.30 4.32 -24.85
N VAL A 48 -1.15 4.08 -24.22
CA VAL A 48 -0.40 2.82 -24.27
C VAL A 48 -0.59 2.06 -22.96
N SER A 49 -0.66 0.74 -23.03
CA SER A 49 -0.74 -0.12 -21.85
C SER A 49 0.55 -0.01 -21.02
N GLY A 50 0.46 -0.13 -19.69
CA GLY A 50 1.64 -0.14 -18.80
C GLY A 50 2.10 1.25 -18.31
N GLY A 51 1.21 2.23 -18.26
CA GLY A 51 1.52 3.64 -17.98
C GLY A 51 2.55 3.91 -16.88
N MET A 52 2.46 3.25 -15.72
CA MET A 52 3.39 3.50 -14.60
C MET A 52 4.86 3.16 -14.89
N SER A 53 5.16 2.20 -15.77
CA SER A 53 6.52 1.88 -16.21
C SER A 53 6.91 2.60 -17.51
N ASN A 54 5.93 2.83 -18.38
CA ASN A 54 6.17 3.38 -19.71
C ASN A 54 6.26 4.91 -19.71
N TYR A 55 5.47 5.60 -18.90
CA TYR A 55 5.51 7.07 -18.84
C TYR A 55 6.86 7.63 -18.35
N PRO A 56 7.51 7.05 -17.31
CA PRO A 56 8.86 7.48 -16.92
C PRO A 56 9.90 7.19 -18.01
N THR A 57 9.74 6.10 -18.77
CA THR A 57 10.61 5.77 -19.91
C THR A 57 10.56 6.86 -21.00
N TYR A 58 9.36 7.34 -21.34
CA TYR A 58 9.20 8.37 -22.38
C TYR A 58 9.67 9.76 -21.96
N THR A 59 9.59 10.07 -20.67
CA THR A 59 9.88 11.42 -20.14
C THR A 59 11.31 11.57 -19.64
N HIS A 60 11.89 10.53 -19.03
CA HIS A 60 13.18 10.59 -18.34
C HIS A 60 14.20 9.55 -18.86
N GLY A 61 13.83 8.73 -19.84
CA GLY A 61 14.69 7.74 -20.47
C GLY A 61 14.61 6.35 -19.83
N GLN A 62 15.32 5.39 -20.44
CA GLN A 62 15.20 3.97 -20.16
C GLN A 62 15.65 3.55 -18.75
N GLU A 63 16.67 4.20 -18.20
CA GLU A 63 17.18 3.88 -16.85
C GLU A 63 16.16 4.19 -15.76
N VAL A 64 15.52 5.37 -15.85
CA VAL A 64 14.45 5.78 -14.90
C VAL A 64 13.22 4.91 -15.10
N GLY A 65 12.87 4.60 -16.36
CA GLY A 65 11.82 3.64 -16.70
C GLY A 65 12.00 2.28 -16.04
N PHE A 66 13.23 1.73 -16.11
CA PHE A 66 13.58 0.46 -15.49
C PHE A 66 13.43 0.52 -13.96
N LEU A 67 13.93 1.58 -13.32
CA LEU A 67 13.80 1.75 -11.87
C LEU A 67 12.34 1.81 -11.43
N PHE A 68 11.49 2.56 -12.14
CA PHE A 68 10.05 2.62 -11.86
C PHE A 68 9.34 1.28 -12.10
N ALA A 69 9.70 0.55 -13.15
CA ALA A 69 9.16 -0.78 -13.40
C ALA A 69 9.55 -1.77 -12.29
N TRP A 70 10.81 -1.71 -11.85
CA TRP A 70 11.34 -2.55 -10.78
C TRP A 70 10.66 -2.27 -9.43
N THR A 71 10.52 -1.00 -9.04
CA THR A 71 9.84 -0.64 -7.78
C THR A 71 8.34 -0.95 -7.83
N SER A 72 7.70 -0.79 -8.99
CA SER A 72 6.31 -1.20 -9.20
C SER A 72 6.15 -2.72 -9.02
N TRP A 73 7.07 -3.50 -9.60
CA TRP A 73 7.09 -4.96 -9.42
C TRP A 73 7.28 -5.35 -7.95
N LEU A 74 8.25 -4.75 -7.24
CA LEU A 74 8.44 -4.99 -5.81
C LEU A 74 7.19 -4.65 -4.99
N SER A 75 6.50 -3.56 -5.33
CA SER A 75 5.25 -3.17 -4.66
C SER A 75 4.17 -4.24 -4.80
N TYR A 76 4.06 -4.88 -5.97
CA TYR A 76 3.12 -5.99 -6.17
C TYR A 76 3.54 -7.25 -5.40
N VAL A 77 4.83 -7.57 -5.32
CA VAL A 77 5.33 -8.72 -4.53
C VAL A 77 5.03 -8.56 -3.04
N VAL A 78 5.17 -7.34 -2.50
CA VAL A 78 4.89 -7.03 -1.09
C VAL A 78 3.39 -6.95 -0.79
N MET A 79 2.54 -6.77 -1.81
CA MET A 79 1.09 -6.68 -1.61
C MET A 79 0.49 -7.97 -1.03
N THR A 80 0.91 -9.14 -1.52
CA THR A 80 0.41 -10.44 -1.03
C THR A 80 0.66 -10.65 0.46
N PRO A 81 1.89 -10.53 1.01
CA PRO A 81 2.12 -10.70 2.44
C PRO A 81 1.41 -9.65 3.29
N ILE A 82 1.25 -8.41 2.81
CA ILE A 82 0.49 -7.37 3.53
C ILE A 82 -0.97 -7.79 3.75
N GLU A 83 -1.64 -8.31 2.72
CA GLU A 83 -3.03 -8.74 2.85
C GLU A 83 -3.16 -9.97 3.76
N ILE A 84 -2.18 -10.89 3.75
CA ILE A 84 -2.15 -12.02 4.69
C ILE A 84 -2.01 -11.54 6.14
N GLN A 85 -1.11 -10.58 6.40
CA GLN A 85 -0.95 -10.00 7.74
C GLN A 85 -2.24 -9.31 8.22
N ALA A 86 -2.91 -8.57 7.34
CA ALA A 86 -4.20 -7.95 7.62
C ALA A 86 -5.28 -8.97 7.99
N ILE A 87 -5.38 -10.08 7.24
CA ILE A 87 -6.33 -11.17 7.54
C ILE A 87 -6.02 -11.81 8.89
N LEU A 88 -4.74 -12.08 9.19
CA LEU A 88 -4.33 -12.65 10.48
C LEU A 88 -4.64 -11.71 11.64
N GLN A 89 -4.35 -10.42 11.49
CA GLN A 89 -4.64 -9.40 12.50
C GLN A 89 -6.15 -9.22 12.75
N TYR A 90 -6.97 -9.37 11.71
CA TYR A 90 -8.42 -9.36 11.87
C TYR A 90 -8.93 -10.66 12.50
N SER A 91 -8.39 -11.80 12.09
CA SER A 91 -8.81 -13.13 12.56
C SER A 91 -8.43 -13.38 14.01
N SER A 92 -7.31 -12.84 14.48
CA SER A 92 -6.88 -12.97 15.88
C SER A 92 -7.85 -12.33 16.87
N HIS A 93 -8.63 -11.34 16.43
CA HIS A 93 -9.69 -10.77 17.24
C HIS A 93 -10.78 -11.80 17.58
N PHE A 94 -11.07 -12.73 16.66
CA PHE A 94 -12.09 -13.78 16.84
C PHE A 94 -11.52 -15.10 17.36
N PHE A 95 -10.29 -15.45 16.95
CA PHE A 95 -9.61 -16.69 17.30
C PHE A 95 -8.22 -16.40 17.87
N PRO A 96 -8.14 -15.98 19.15
CA PRO A 96 -6.87 -15.58 19.78
C PRO A 96 -5.84 -16.72 19.86
N THR A 97 -6.26 -17.98 19.72
CA THR A 97 -5.38 -19.16 19.72
C THR A 97 -4.45 -19.24 18.50
N LEU A 98 -4.73 -18.50 17.43
CA LEU A 98 -3.97 -18.56 16.17
C LEU A 98 -2.65 -17.75 16.21
N ILE A 99 -2.51 -16.80 17.13
CA ILE A 99 -1.37 -15.89 17.20
C ILE A 99 -0.72 -15.96 18.60
N VAL A 100 0.61 -15.94 18.64
CA VAL A 100 1.37 -15.74 19.89
C VAL A 100 1.51 -14.23 20.11
N ASP A 101 1.03 -13.74 21.25
CA ASP A 101 1.15 -12.32 21.65
C ASP A 101 2.63 -11.96 21.95
N ASP A 102 3.38 -11.64 20.90
CA ASP A 102 4.72 -11.07 20.98
C ASP A 102 4.64 -9.60 20.51
N PRO A 103 4.96 -8.60 21.35
CA PRO A 103 4.83 -7.18 21.03
C PRO A 103 5.61 -6.73 19.79
N ALA A 104 6.65 -7.50 19.40
CA ALA A 104 7.56 -7.15 18.32
C ALA A 104 7.19 -7.76 16.96
N THR A 105 6.42 -8.85 16.92
CA THR A 105 6.18 -9.60 15.68
C THR A 105 4.90 -10.43 15.74
N LEU A 106 4.06 -10.36 14.69
CA LEU A 106 2.97 -11.30 14.48
C LEU A 106 3.54 -12.70 14.21
N LYS A 107 3.49 -13.58 15.21
CA LYS A 107 3.93 -14.97 15.12
C LYS A 107 2.72 -15.89 15.13
N LEU A 108 2.62 -16.77 14.14
CA LEU A 108 1.62 -17.83 14.13
C LEU A 108 1.90 -18.80 15.30
N SER A 109 0.85 -19.16 16.03
CA SER A 109 0.91 -20.26 16.99
C SER A 109 1.14 -21.59 16.26
N GLY A 110 1.82 -22.55 16.91
CA GLY A 110 2.08 -23.88 16.32
C GLY A 110 0.80 -24.65 15.93
N GLN A 111 -0.37 -24.23 16.42
CA GLN A 111 -1.68 -24.76 16.02
C GLN A 111 -2.25 -24.15 14.73
N ALA A 112 -1.69 -23.04 14.25
CA ALA A 112 -2.13 -22.36 13.03
C ALA A 112 -1.36 -22.82 11.77
N ILE A 113 -0.41 -23.76 11.92
CA ILE A 113 0.44 -24.31 10.84
C ILE A 113 -0.11 -25.66 10.31
N LEU A 114 -1.23 -26.16 10.86
CA LEU A 114 -1.90 -27.38 10.40
C LEU A 114 -3.03 -27.11 9.42
#